data_AF-A0A3D2A9Z4-F1
#
_entry.id   AF-A0A3D2A9Z4-F1
#
_cell.length_a   1.000
_cell.length_b   1.000
_cell.length_c   1.000
_cell.angle_alpha   90.00
_cell.angle_beta   90.00
_cell.angle_gamma   90.00
#
_symmetry.space_group_name_H-M   'P 1'
#
loop_
_entity.id
_entity.type
_entity.pdbx_description
1 polymer ?
#
loop_
_entity_poly.entity_id
_entity_poly.type
_entity_poly.pdbx_seq_one_letter_code
_entity_poly.pdbx_strand_id
1 'polypeptide(L)'
;MIKIILIVITIALAALGLTEFMYGLRACARAPECSDCATVLVLKDNEAEIQLEYAIFKSRWFGSRYSSCIIALTDRLSEETLKNCRALTEDTEVVLVPARYFENVINSLF
;
A
#
# COMPACT_ATOMS: atom_id res chain seq x y z
N MET A 1 34.84 -20.26 -13.43
CA MET A 1 34.79 -19.17 -12.43
C MET A 1 33.51 -18.35 -12.53
N ILE A 2 33.17 -17.74 -13.67
CA ILE A 2 31.92 -16.97 -13.85
C ILE A 2 30.64 -17.75 -13.50
N LYS A 3 30.53 -19.03 -13.88
CA LYS A 3 29.38 -19.88 -13.54
C LYS A 3 29.17 -20.06 -12.03
N ILE A 4 30.26 -20.13 -11.27
CA ILE A 4 30.21 -20.29 -9.81
C ILE A 4 29.72 -18.99 -9.17
N ILE A 5 30.21 -17.84 -9.64
CA ILE A 5 29.78 -16.52 -9.17
C ILE A 5 28.29 -16.32 -9.41
N LEU A 6 27.79 -16.67 -10.60
CA LEU A 6 26.36 -16.59 -10.91
C LEU A 6 25.51 -17.46 -9.98
N ILE A 7 25.94 -18.70 -9.71
CA ILE A 7 25.23 -19.60 -8.79
C ILE A 7 25.16 -18.99 -7.38
N VAL A 8 26.26 -18.42 -6.88
CA VAL A 8 26.32 -17.79 -5.56
C VAL A 8 25.38 -16.57 -5.49
N ILE A 9 25.35 -15.73 -6.52
CA ILE A 9 24.45 -14.56 -6.58
C ILE A 9 22.99 -15.01 -6.60
N THR A 10 22.64 -16.03 -7.39
CA THR A 10 21.27 -16.56 -7.46
C THR A 10 20.82 -17.10 -6.10
N ILE A 11 21.69 -17.83 -5.39
CA ILE A 11 21.38 -18.34 -4.04
C ILE A 11 21.17 -17.17 -3.06
N ALA A 12 22.00 -16.13 -3.13
CA ALA A 12 21.86 -14.95 -2.27
C ALA A 12 20.54 -14.19 -2.54
N LEU A 13 20.17 -13.98 -3.81
CA LEU A 13 18.90 -13.36 -4.19
C LEU A 13 17.70 -14.21 -3.77
N ALA A 14 17.78 -15.53 -3.93
CA ALA A 14 16.73 -16.45 -3.48
C ALA A 14 16.56 -16.41 -1.95
N ALA A 15 17.67 -16.35 -1.20
CA ALA A 15 17.62 -16.21 0.26
C ALA A 15 16.99 -14.87 0.69
N LEU A 16 17.33 -13.76 0.03
CA LEU A 16 16.72 -12.46 0.28
C LEU A 16 15.20 -12.49 0.02
N GLY A 17 14.77 -13.01 -1.13
CA GLY A 17 13.35 -13.17 -1.44
C GLY A 17 12.62 -14.07 -0.44
N LEU A 18 13.25 -15.15 0.01
CA LEU A 18 12.69 -16.04 1.03
C LEU A 18 12.54 -15.33 2.38
N THR A 19 13.49 -14.47 2.77
CA THR A 19 13.40 -13.71 4.02
C THR A 19 12.27 -12.69 4.00
N GLU A 20 12.05 -11.99 2.89
CA GLU A 20 10.92 -11.08 2.72
C GLU A 20 9.58 -11.83 2.73
N PHE A 21 9.53 -12.97 2.05
CA PHE A 21 8.34 -13.83 2.05
C PHE A 21 8.00 -14.33 3.46
N MET A 22 8.99 -14.81 4.22
CA MET A 22 8.79 -15.22 5.61
C MET A 22 8.40 -14.06 6.53
N TYR A 23 8.97 -12.88 6.31
CA TYR A 23 8.57 -11.67 7.04
C TYR A 23 7.11 -11.32 6.75
N GLY A 24 6.68 -11.38 5.48
CA GLY A 24 5.30 -11.19 5.06
C GLY A 24 4.34 -12.18 5.73
N LEU A 25 4.68 -13.48 5.72
CA LEU A 25 3.90 -14.52 6.40
C LEU A 25 3.78 -14.27 7.91
N ARG A 26 4.87 -13.84 8.55
CA ARG A 26 4.88 -13.55 10.00
C ARG A 26 4.07 -12.29 10.33
N ALA A 27 4.13 -11.28 9.49
CA ALA A 27 3.31 -10.08 9.60
C ALA A 27 1.83 -10.44 9.45
N CYS A 28 1.47 -11.25 8.44
CA CYS A 28 0.13 -11.79 8.29
C CYS A 28 -0.31 -12.59 9.53
N ALA A 29 0.53 -13.46 10.08
CA ALA A 29 0.16 -14.34 11.19
C ALA A 29 -0.01 -13.62 12.54
N ARG A 30 0.63 -12.45 12.71
CA ARG A 30 0.60 -11.67 13.97
C ARG A 30 -0.32 -10.47 13.92
N ALA A 31 -0.70 -10.00 12.73
CA ALA A 31 -1.68 -8.94 12.62
C ALA A 31 -3.03 -9.46 13.16
N PRO A 32 -3.61 -8.81 14.18
CA PRO A 32 -4.98 -9.12 14.58
C PRO A 32 -5.89 -8.91 13.37
N GLU A 33 -6.83 -9.81 13.15
CA GLU A 33 -7.89 -9.64 12.14
C GLU A 33 -8.77 -8.47 12.60
N CYS A 34 -8.38 -7.27 12.17
CA CYS A 34 -9.14 -6.06 12.40
C CYS A 34 -10.09 -5.94 11.22
N SER A 35 -11.32 -6.48 11.36
CA SER A 35 -12.34 -6.47 10.30
C SER A 35 -12.66 -5.05 9.82
N ASP A 36 -12.45 -4.05 10.68
CA ASP A 36 -12.77 -2.65 10.45
C ASP A 36 -11.55 -1.79 10.77
N CYS A 37 -10.47 -1.94 10.01
CA CYS A 37 -9.30 -1.08 10.12
C CYS A 37 -9.11 -0.31 8.80
N ALA A 38 -9.29 1.01 8.83
CA ALA A 38 -9.01 1.89 7.70
C ALA A 38 -7.57 2.42 7.77
N THR A 39 -6.81 2.32 6.67
CA THR A 39 -5.50 2.97 6.56
C THR A 39 -5.67 4.36 5.99
N VAL A 40 -5.20 5.38 6.71
CA VAL A 40 -5.25 6.78 6.26
C VAL A 40 -3.89 7.19 5.72
N LEU A 41 -3.85 7.63 4.47
CA LEU A 41 -2.65 8.18 3.82
C LEU A 41 -2.81 9.68 3.62
N VAL A 42 -1.84 10.45 4.11
CA VAL A 42 -1.72 11.86 3.77
C VAL A 42 -0.80 11.99 2.58
N LEU A 43 -1.36 12.18 1.38
CA LEU A 43 -0.55 12.23 0.17
C LEU A 43 0.25 13.53 0.08
N LYS A 44 1.50 13.42 -0.37
CA LYS A 44 2.37 14.56 -0.69
C LYS A 44 2.47 14.69 -2.20
N ASP A 45 2.29 15.90 -2.73
CA ASP A 45 2.19 16.13 -4.19
C ASP A 45 3.28 15.44 -5.01
N ASN A 46 4.55 15.63 -4.64
CA ASN A 46 5.69 15.07 -5.40
C ASN A 46 5.85 13.55 -5.30
N GLU A 47 5.18 12.88 -4.35
CA GLU A 47 5.33 11.45 -4.07
C GLU A 47 4.00 10.71 -4.04
N ALA A 48 2.89 11.38 -4.38
CA ALA A 48 1.54 10.88 -4.14
C ALA A 48 1.29 9.58 -4.87
N GLU A 49 1.71 9.49 -6.13
CA GLU A 49 1.58 8.29 -6.97
C GLU A 49 2.34 7.10 -6.35
N ILE A 50 3.60 7.30 -5.98
CA ILE A 50 4.44 6.24 -5.38
C ILE A 50 3.88 5.78 -4.03
N GLN A 51 3.42 6.72 -3.21
CA GLN A 51 2.81 6.41 -1.91
C GLN A 51 1.53 5.59 -2.08
N LEU A 52 0.73 5.92 -3.09
CA LEU A 52 -0.51 5.25 -3.42
C LEU A 52 -0.27 3.85 -3.99
N GLU A 53 0.65 3.72 -4.94
CA GLU A 53 1.07 2.42 -5.50
C GLU A 53 1.58 1.49 -4.41
N TYR A 54 2.41 2.00 -3.50
CA TYR A 54 2.94 1.22 -2.40
C TYR A 54 1.84 0.76 -1.42
N ALA A 55 0.86 1.61 -1.15
CA ALA A 55 -0.29 1.25 -0.31
C ALA A 55 -1.18 0.20 -0.97
N ILE A 56 -1.47 0.36 -2.28
CA ILE A 56 -2.22 -0.63 -3.07
C ILE A 56 -1.48 -1.97 -3.09
N PHE A 57 -0.17 -1.94 -3.32
CA PHE A 57 0.67 -3.13 -3.28
C PHE A 57 0.55 -3.83 -1.93
N LYS A 58 0.69 -3.10 -0.82
CA LYS A 58 0.51 -3.68 0.52
C LYS A 58 -0.87 -4.27 0.73
N SER A 59 -1.93 -3.55 0.35
CA SER A 59 -3.31 -4.07 0.46
C SER A 59 -3.48 -5.37 -0.33
N ARG A 60 -2.94 -5.49 -1.55
CA ARG A 60 -2.99 -6.74 -2.33
C ARG A 60 -2.24 -7.90 -1.67
N TRP A 61 -1.10 -7.63 -1.05
CA TRP A 61 -0.25 -8.66 -0.44
C TRP A 61 -0.75 -9.14 0.93
N PHE A 62 -1.28 -8.22 1.73
CA PHE A 62 -1.68 -8.47 3.11
C PHE A 62 -3.20 -8.58 3.29
N GLY A 63 -3.99 -8.19 2.28
CA GLY A 63 -5.45 -8.24 2.28
C GLY A 63 -6.06 -7.41 3.41
N SER A 64 -7.18 -7.91 3.95
CA SER A 64 -7.89 -7.32 5.10
C SER A 64 -7.05 -7.25 6.38
N ARG A 65 -5.87 -7.90 6.44
CA ARG A 65 -4.95 -7.78 7.57
C ARG A 65 -4.12 -6.49 7.54
N TYR A 66 -4.05 -5.81 6.40
CA TYR A 66 -3.41 -4.50 6.28
C TYR A 66 -4.43 -3.38 6.46
N SER A 67 -5.55 -3.45 5.74
CA SER A 67 -6.70 -2.56 5.94
C SER A 67 -7.91 -3.07 5.18
N SER A 68 -9.09 -2.83 5.72
CA SER A 68 -10.37 -3.07 5.05
C SER A 68 -10.67 -1.99 4.00
N CYS A 69 -10.14 -0.77 4.17
CA CYS A 69 -10.13 0.25 3.14
C CYS A 69 -8.92 1.18 3.28
N ILE A 70 -8.55 1.84 2.18
CA ILE A 70 -7.52 2.86 2.18
C ILE A 70 -8.18 4.22 1.93
N ILE A 71 -7.97 5.17 2.82
CA ILE A 71 -8.44 6.56 2.68
C ILE A 71 -7.23 7.44 2.37
N ALA A 72 -7.16 7.99 1.16
CA ALA A 72 -6.07 8.82 0.70
C ALA A 72 -6.50 10.30 0.65
N LEU A 73 -5.83 11.14 1.44
CA LEU A 73 -6.14 12.57 1.57
C LEU A 73 -5.49 13.40 0.47
N THR A 74 -6.28 14.23 -0.21
CA THR A 74 -5.89 14.89 -1.47
C THR A 74 -5.68 16.40 -1.41
N ASP A 75 -5.85 17.06 -0.25
CA ASP A 75 -5.89 18.54 -0.14
C ASP A 75 -4.64 19.28 -0.60
N ARG A 76 -3.49 18.60 -0.70
CA ARG A 76 -2.21 19.20 -1.07
C ARG A 76 -1.71 18.76 -2.44
N LEU A 77 -2.58 18.13 -3.25
CA LEU A 77 -2.22 17.64 -4.57
C LEU A 77 -2.52 18.69 -5.64
N SER A 78 -1.63 18.81 -6.61
CA SER A 78 -1.92 19.52 -7.85
C SER A 78 -3.02 18.79 -8.64
N GLU A 79 -3.71 19.52 -9.52
CA GLU A 79 -4.73 18.94 -10.42
C GLU A 79 -4.18 17.80 -11.29
N GLU A 80 -2.92 17.91 -11.72
CA GLU A 80 -2.24 16.90 -12.52
C GLU A 80 -1.99 15.62 -11.70
N THR A 81 -1.37 15.75 -10.52
CA THR A 81 -1.14 14.63 -9.60
C THR A 81 -2.45 13.97 -9.18
N LEU A 82 -3.49 14.75 -8.90
CA LEU A 82 -4.81 14.25 -8.53
C LEU A 82 -5.40 13.37 -9.65
N LYS A 83 -5.25 13.78 -10.91
CA LYS A 83 -5.73 13.03 -12.06
C LYS A 83 -5.00 11.69 -12.19
N ASN A 84 -3.68 11.68 -12.00
CA ASN A 84 -2.89 10.46 -12.03
C ASN A 84 -3.26 9.52 -10.88
N CYS A 85 -3.40 10.04 -9.66
CA CYS A 85 -3.89 9.27 -8.51
C CYS A 85 -5.28 8.67 -8.76
N ARG A 86 -6.21 9.42 -9.37
CA ARG A 86 -7.55 8.89 -9.73
C ARG A 86 -7.47 7.71 -10.69
N ALA A 87 -6.66 7.84 -11.75
CA ALA A 87 -6.45 6.76 -12.70
C ALA A 87 -5.82 5.51 -12.06
N LEU A 88 -4.92 5.68 -11.09
CA LEU A 88 -4.34 4.58 -10.31
C LEU A 88 -5.36 3.88 -9.40
N THR A 89 -6.40 4.60 -8.95
CA THR A 89 -7.36 4.08 -7.97
C THR A 89 -8.66 3.53 -8.55
N GLU A 90 -8.91 3.71 -9.84
CA GLU A 90 -10.21 3.42 -10.49
C GLU A 90 -10.71 1.98 -10.26
N ASP A 91 -9.78 1.01 -10.22
CA ASP A 91 -10.08 -0.41 -9.99
C ASP A 91 -9.59 -0.91 -8.61
N THR A 92 -9.54 -0.03 -7.60
CA THR A 92 -9.02 -0.37 -6.26
C THR A 92 -9.96 0.06 -5.12
N GLU A 93 -9.81 -0.55 -3.95
CA GLU A 93 -10.56 -0.19 -2.72
C GLU A 93 -10.01 1.07 -2.03
N VAL A 94 -9.47 2.00 -2.81
CA VAL A 94 -8.89 3.25 -2.33
C VAL A 94 -9.87 4.40 -2.53
N VAL A 95 -10.18 5.11 -1.46
CA VAL A 95 -11.06 6.27 -1.48
C VAL A 95 -10.20 7.55 -1.40
N LEU A 96 -10.23 8.34 -2.47
CA LEU A 96 -9.60 9.66 -2.51
C LEU A 96 -10.53 10.70 -1.89
N VAL A 97 -10.12 11.32 -0.79
CA VAL A 97 -10.97 12.21 0.01
C VAL A 97 -10.25 13.53 0.29
N PRO A 98 -10.84 14.69 -0.04
CA PRO A 98 -10.36 15.97 0.48
C PRO A 98 -10.46 15.98 2.02
N ALA A 99 -9.46 16.43 2.77
CA ALA A 99 -9.45 16.24 4.23
C ALA A 99 -10.60 16.95 4.95
N ARG A 100 -11.18 18.00 4.33
CA ARG A 100 -12.43 18.62 4.80
C ARG A 100 -13.64 17.67 4.89
N TYR A 101 -13.62 16.55 4.17
CA TYR A 101 -14.67 15.53 4.19
C TYR A 101 -14.27 14.26 4.96
N PHE A 102 -13.07 14.24 5.54
CA PHE A 102 -12.54 13.06 6.22
C PHE A 102 -13.44 12.60 7.38
N GLU A 103 -13.91 13.52 8.22
CA GLU A 103 -14.82 13.19 9.33
C GLU A 103 -16.14 12.56 8.84
N ASN A 104 -16.70 13.08 7.74
CA ASN A 104 -17.92 12.54 7.14
C ASN A 104 -17.71 11.12 6.63
N VAL A 105 -16.53 10.85 6.04
CA VAL A 105 -16.20 9.52 5.52
C VAL A 105 -15.98 8.53 6.66
N ILE A 106 -15.27 8.91 7.73
CA ILE A 106 -15.12 8.07 8.93
C ILE A 106 -16.49 7.72 9.52
N ASN A 107 -17.35 8.72 9.74
CA ASN A 107 -18.68 8.52 10.32
C ASN A 107 -19.63 7.69 9.44
N SER A 108 -19.30 7.50 8.16
CA SER A 108 -20.06 6.64 7.24
C SER A 108 -19.52 5.21 7.16
N LEU A 109 -18.28 5.00 7.61
CA LEU A 109 -17.58 3.71 7.54
C LEU A 109 -17.61 2.96 8.89
N PHE A 110 -17.83 3.66 9.99
CA PHE A 110 -17.86 3.16 11.38
C PHE A 110 -19.11 3.64 12.10
#